data_AF-W7YU78-F1
#
_entry.id   AF-W7YU78-F1
#
_cell.length_a   1.000
_cell.length_b   1.000
_cell.length_c   1.000
_cell.angle_alpha   90.00
_cell.angle_beta   90.00
_cell.angle_gamma   90.00
#
_symmetry.space_group_name_H-M   'P 1'
#
loop_
_entity.id
_entity.type
_entity.pdbx_description
1 polymer ?
#
loop_
_entity_poly.entity_id
_entity_poly.type
_entity_poly.pdbx_seq_one_letter_code
_entity_poly.pdbx_strand_id
1 'polypeptide(L)'
;MAEKIYFGSVIAGFLESGIDVNAKFLSGEEYFIDTQIILRGLDLQNESDTQPAKELIDLIIKLQGKPKYLGITLSELSHILEVSIENYNKNTPTSTVNEACIRLGKNKSWLINFNNNIEENISKNLGLELETISKLNIEKYKKSKDIKELQGTRKNTANAEHDVLAYLHIRDKRDNLIRSYQKAKYWFVSANKTLYQFNISKNPAGVTSEVILPDTLTSLLWLKGNRTLDKTIKKIGLTELMLQTFHEEIASKELINDFHAAVSEKTSIEDGEYEVLLSSIAHQSAKRIQKLVELSEVDKERFNEKVHQTIAKERERKKKEGQQKQATINDLKKEKEEKI
;
A
#
# COMPACT_ATOMS: atom_id res chain seq x y z
N MET A 1 -8.11 4.57 -24.07
CA MET A 1 -6.72 4.95 -24.43
C MET A 1 -5.74 4.52 -23.35
N ALA A 2 -5.98 4.84 -22.07
CA ALA A 2 -5.15 4.44 -20.93
C ALA A 2 -4.87 2.92 -20.83
N GLU A 3 -5.90 2.07 -20.94
CA GLU A 3 -5.72 0.60 -20.91
C GLU A 3 -4.78 0.08 -21.99
N LYS A 4 -4.80 0.68 -23.19
CA LYS A 4 -3.91 0.29 -24.29
C LYS A 4 -2.46 0.70 -24.03
N ILE A 5 -2.25 1.87 -23.40
CA ILE A 5 -0.92 2.36 -23.01
C ILE A 5 -0.34 1.48 -21.91
N TYR A 6 -1.12 1.23 -20.85
CA TYR A 6 -0.74 0.31 -19.78
C TYR A 6 -0.32 -1.05 -20.34
N PHE A 7 -1.16 -1.62 -21.19
CA PHE A 7 -0.89 -2.92 -21.76
C PHE A 7 0.32 -2.93 -22.71
N GLY A 8 0.53 -1.84 -23.46
CA GLY A 8 1.75 -1.65 -24.24
C GLY A 8 3.01 -1.66 -23.37
N SER A 9 2.97 -1.00 -22.20
CA SER A 9 4.09 -1.03 -21.26
C SER A 9 4.33 -2.41 -20.64
N VAL A 10 3.26 -3.16 -20.36
CA VAL A 10 3.36 -4.54 -19.86
C VAL A 10 4.05 -5.45 -20.89
N ILE A 11 3.63 -5.38 -22.16
CA ILE A 11 4.23 -6.17 -23.24
C ILE A 11 5.70 -5.80 -23.43
N ALA A 12 6.02 -4.51 -23.46
CA ALA A 12 7.40 -4.03 -23.61
C ALA A 12 8.29 -4.54 -22.46
N GLY A 13 7.83 -4.41 -21.21
CA GLY A 13 8.58 -4.89 -20.04
C GLY A 13 8.84 -6.39 -20.06
N PHE A 14 7.86 -7.19 -20.52
CA PHE A 14 8.07 -8.64 -20.65
C PHE A 14 9.05 -9.00 -21.77
N LEU A 15 9.03 -8.31 -22.91
CA LEU A 15 10.00 -8.50 -23.98
C LEU A 15 11.43 -8.16 -23.51
N GLU A 16 11.59 -7.06 -22.77
CA GLU A 16 12.88 -6.68 -22.18
C GLU A 16 13.37 -7.69 -21.13
N SER A 17 12.46 -8.29 -20.37
CA SER A 17 12.81 -9.30 -19.35
C SER A 17 13.29 -10.63 -19.90
N GLY A 18 13.27 -10.82 -21.23
CA GLY A 18 13.64 -12.07 -21.89
C GLY A 18 12.62 -13.18 -21.66
N ILE A 19 11.32 -12.84 -21.59
CA ILE A 19 10.28 -13.83 -21.37
C ILE A 19 10.29 -14.86 -22.51
N ASP A 20 10.23 -16.13 -22.15
CA ASP A 20 10.15 -17.19 -23.14
C ASP A 20 8.70 -17.36 -23.55
N VAL A 21 8.33 -16.77 -24.69
CA VAL A 21 6.96 -16.86 -25.25
C VAL A 21 6.49 -18.30 -25.50
N ASN A 22 7.42 -19.27 -25.54
CA ASN A 22 7.10 -20.69 -25.72
C ASN A 22 7.10 -21.49 -24.40
N ALA A 23 7.57 -20.90 -23.29
CA ALA A 23 7.60 -21.59 -22.01
C ALA A 23 6.20 -21.73 -21.41
N LYS A 24 5.88 -22.95 -20.99
CA LYS A 24 4.63 -23.23 -20.27
C LYS A 24 4.73 -22.72 -18.84
N PHE A 25 3.70 -21.99 -18.43
CA PHE A 25 3.47 -21.69 -17.02
C PHE A 25 3.31 -23.00 -16.25
N LEU A 26 3.94 -23.06 -15.08
CA LEU A 26 3.67 -24.16 -14.15
C LEU A 26 2.22 -24.10 -13.69
N SER A 27 1.68 -25.23 -13.26
CA SER A 27 0.35 -25.31 -12.66
C SER A 27 0.43 -25.47 -11.14
N GLY A 28 -0.61 -25.03 -10.45
CA GLY A 28 -0.75 -25.18 -9.00
C GLY A 28 0.03 -24.12 -8.21
N GLU A 29 0.12 -22.91 -8.74
CA GLU A 29 0.75 -21.80 -8.06
C GLU A 29 -0.02 -21.36 -6.82
N GLU A 30 0.71 -20.98 -5.78
CA GLU A 30 0.18 -20.49 -4.53
C GLU A 30 0.56 -19.02 -4.33
N TYR A 31 -0.43 -18.21 -3.96
CA TYR A 31 -0.32 -16.77 -3.83
C TYR A 31 -0.63 -16.38 -2.39
N PHE A 32 0.40 -16.02 -1.63
CA PHE A 32 0.29 -15.63 -0.23
C PHE A 32 -0.03 -14.14 -0.19
N ILE A 33 -1.25 -13.81 0.20
CA ILE A 33 -1.80 -12.46 0.15
C ILE A 33 -1.42 -11.71 1.43
N ASP A 34 -0.84 -10.53 1.25
CA ASP A 34 -0.42 -9.63 2.34
C ASP A 34 -1.61 -8.99 3.07
N THR A 35 -1.38 -8.57 4.32
CA THR A 35 -2.34 -7.99 5.27
C THR A 35 -3.18 -6.88 4.64
N GLN A 36 -2.53 -5.94 3.93
CA GLN A 36 -3.21 -4.79 3.34
C GLN A 36 -4.21 -5.19 2.24
N ILE A 37 -3.89 -6.20 1.44
CA ILE A 37 -4.78 -6.67 0.37
C ILE A 37 -5.98 -7.40 0.98
N ILE A 38 -5.77 -8.16 2.06
CA ILE A 38 -6.86 -8.82 2.80
C ILE A 38 -7.80 -7.78 3.41
N LEU A 39 -7.27 -6.75 4.09
CA LEU A 39 -8.09 -5.67 4.66
C LEU A 39 -8.93 -4.94 3.59
N ARG A 40 -8.33 -4.65 2.43
CA ARG A 40 -9.05 -4.11 1.27
C ARG A 40 -10.18 -5.04 0.83
N GLY A 41 -9.88 -6.33 0.64
CA GLY A 41 -10.86 -7.33 0.21
C GLY A 41 -12.02 -7.51 1.19
N LEU A 42 -11.76 -7.40 2.50
CA LEU A 42 -12.77 -7.46 3.56
C LEU A 42 -13.59 -6.18 3.72
N ASP A 43 -13.37 -5.15 2.89
CA ASP A 43 -14.04 -3.85 2.97
C ASP A 43 -13.75 -3.09 4.28
N LEU A 44 -12.53 -3.28 4.82
CA LEU A 44 -12.06 -2.63 6.05
C LEU A 44 -11.06 -1.50 5.79
N GLN A 45 -11.01 -1.00 4.55
CA GLN A 45 -10.15 0.11 4.10
C GLN A 45 -10.98 1.10 3.29
N ASN A 46 -10.36 1.91 2.42
CA ASN A 46 -11.08 2.80 1.51
C ASN A 46 -12.00 2.00 0.57
N GLU A 47 -13.21 2.53 0.32
CA GLU A 47 -14.22 1.88 -0.52
C GLU A 47 -13.72 1.59 -1.94
N SER A 48 -12.94 2.51 -2.50
CA SER A 48 -12.33 2.38 -3.83
C SER A 48 -11.41 1.17 -3.96
N ASP A 49 -10.90 0.65 -2.85
CA ASP A 49 -9.82 -0.31 -2.83
C ASP A 49 -10.34 -1.76 -2.74
N THR A 50 -11.60 -1.92 -2.34
CA THR A 50 -12.25 -3.21 -2.07
C THR A 50 -12.53 -4.02 -3.32
N GLN A 51 -13.23 -3.43 -4.29
CA GLN A 51 -13.56 -4.14 -5.51
C GLN A 51 -12.30 -4.59 -6.28
N PRO A 52 -11.24 -3.77 -6.42
CA PRO A 52 -10.01 -4.21 -7.10
C PRO A 52 -9.29 -5.35 -6.38
N ALA A 53 -9.27 -5.34 -5.04
CA ALA A 53 -8.69 -6.45 -4.26
C ALA A 53 -9.46 -7.76 -4.45
N LYS A 54 -10.81 -7.70 -4.45
CA LYS A 54 -11.66 -8.86 -4.75
C LYS A 54 -11.46 -9.35 -6.18
N GLU A 55 -11.41 -8.44 -7.16
CA GLU A 55 -11.19 -8.78 -8.56
C GLU A 55 -9.83 -9.48 -8.78
N LEU A 56 -8.77 -9.06 -8.08
CA LEU A 56 -7.47 -9.72 -8.11
C LEU A 56 -7.53 -11.15 -7.56
N ILE A 57 -8.14 -11.34 -6.38
CA ILE A 57 -8.27 -12.66 -5.74
C ILE A 57 -9.12 -13.59 -6.61
N ASP A 58 -10.24 -13.10 -7.12
CA ASP A 58 -11.10 -13.83 -8.05
C ASP A 58 -10.36 -14.24 -9.33
N LEU A 59 -9.49 -13.37 -9.86
CA LEU A 59 -8.69 -13.67 -11.03
C LEU A 59 -7.69 -14.81 -10.76
N ILE A 60 -7.05 -14.81 -9.59
CA ILE A 60 -6.16 -15.89 -9.16
C ILE A 60 -6.92 -17.23 -9.15
N ILE A 61 -8.10 -17.26 -8.52
CA ILE A 61 -8.94 -18.46 -8.40
C ILE A 61 -9.40 -18.94 -9.79
N LYS A 62 -9.89 -18.02 -10.64
CA LYS A 62 -10.35 -18.34 -12.01
C LYS A 62 -9.25 -18.96 -12.88
N LEU A 63 -8.00 -18.58 -12.63
CA LEU A 63 -6.82 -19.12 -13.33
C LEU A 63 -6.19 -20.33 -12.61
N GLN A 64 -6.97 -20.98 -11.72
CA GLN A 64 -6.60 -22.18 -10.96
C GLN A 64 -5.39 -21.98 -10.03
N GLY A 65 -5.09 -20.73 -9.68
CA GLY A 65 -4.17 -20.40 -8.60
C GLY A 65 -4.82 -20.61 -7.23
N LYS A 66 -4.00 -20.83 -6.21
CA LYS A 66 -4.44 -21.05 -4.83
C LYS A 66 -4.11 -19.82 -3.98
N PRO A 67 -5.07 -18.92 -3.71
CA PRO A 67 -4.83 -17.81 -2.81
C PRO A 67 -4.77 -18.33 -1.37
N LYS A 68 -3.71 -17.93 -0.66
CA LYS A 68 -3.41 -18.30 0.72
C LYS A 68 -3.05 -17.07 1.54
N TYR A 69 -3.00 -17.22 2.85
CA TYR A 69 -2.42 -16.22 3.76
C TYR A 69 -1.66 -16.93 4.87
N LEU A 70 -0.69 -16.24 5.45
CA LEU A 70 0.17 -16.83 6.47
C LEU A 70 -0.43 -16.65 7.87
N GLY A 71 -0.13 -17.55 8.79
CA GLY A 71 -0.52 -17.40 10.20
C GLY A 71 0.00 -16.10 10.83
N ILE A 72 1.17 -15.62 10.40
CA ILE A 72 1.71 -14.31 10.83
C ILE A 72 0.86 -13.13 10.31
N THR A 73 0.29 -13.26 9.11
CA THR A 73 -0.63 -12.28 8.51
C THR A 73 -1.95 -12.26 9.28
N LEU A 74 -2.44 -13.42 9.72
CA LEU A 74 -3.62 -13.51 10.59
C LEU A 74 -3.40 -12.79 11.93
N SER A 75 -2.24 -12.99 12.56
CA SER A 75 -1.87 -12.29 13.80
C SER A 75 -1.76 -10.77 13.61
N GLU A 76 -1.19 -10.32 12.48
CA GLU A 76 -1.11 -8.88 12.15
C GLU A 76 -2.51 -8.28 11.93
N LEU A 77 -3.38 -8.97 11.20
CA LEU A 77 -4.78 -8.57 11.02
C LEU A 77 -5.48 -8.40 12.37
N SER A 78 -5.41 -9.41 13.24
CA SER A 78 -6.02 -9.34 14.57
C SER A 78 -5.51 -8.14 15.38
N HIS A 79 -4.20 -7.89 15.35
CA HIS A 79 -3.62 -6.74 16.04
C HIS A 79 -4.12 -5.40 15.49
N ILE A 80 -4.18 -5.23 14.16
CA ILE A 80 -4.72 -4.01 13.53
C ILE A 80 -6.19 -3.77 13.94
N LEU A 81 -6.98 -4.83 13.98
CA LEU A 81 -8.39 -4.75 14.38
C LEU A 81 -8.53 -4.44 15.88
N GLU A 82 -7.70 -5.04 16.75
CA GLU A 82 -7.67 -4.74 18.18
C GLU A 82 -7.37 -3.27 18.46
N VAL A 83 -6.31 -2.72 17.86
CA VAL A 83 -5.97 -1.29 17.99
C VAL A 83 -7.12 -0.40 17.49
N SER A 84 -7.79 -0.81 16.41
CA SER A 84 -8.95 -0.09 15.87
C SER A 84 -10.19 -0.19 16.77
N ILE A 85 -10.36 -1.30 17.51
CA ILE A 85 -11.44 -1.50 18.48
C ILE A 85 -11.21 -0.63 19.72
N GLU A 86 -9.98 -0.62 20.24
CA GLU A 86 -9.60 0.17 21.41
C GLU A 86 -9.87 1.65 21.18
N ASN A 87 -9.44 2.16 20.03
CA ASN A 87 -9.54 3.57 19.66
C ASN A 87 -10.85 3.94 18.95
N TYR A 88 -11.83 3.04 18.89
CA TYR A 88 -13.06 3.25 18.13
C TYR A 88 -13.85 4.46 18.63
N ASN A 89 -14.04 5.45 17.75
CA ASN A 89 -14.91 6.59 17.98
C ASN A 89 -15.70 6.92 16.71
N LYS A 90 -17.03 6.91 16.81
CA LYS A 90 -17.94 7.16 15.68
C LYS A 90 -17.83 8.59 15.13
N ASN A 91 -17.55 9.57 15.99
CA ASN A 91 -17.50 10.97 15.61
C ASN A 91 -16.10 11.38 15.15
N THR A 92 -15.08 10.68 15.63
CA THR A 92 -13.68 11.01 15.40
C THR A 92 -12.89 9.74 15.10
N PRO A 93 -13.09 9.11 13.93
CA PRO A 93 -12.40 7.88 13.58
C PRO A 93 -10.89 8.11 13.52
N THR A 94 -10.11 7.17 14.05
CA THR A 94 -8.65 7.28 14.16
C THR A 94 -7.90 6.34 13.20
N SER A 95 -8.62 5.44 12.53
CA SER A 95 -8.08 4.54 11.52
C SER A 95 -9.03 4.39 10.33
N THR A 96 -8.48 3.97 9.19
CA THR A 96 -9.21 3.56 7.98
C THR A 96 -10.20 2.44 8.26
N VAL A 97 -9.90 1.53 9.20
CA VAL A 97 -10.84 0.50 9.68
C VAL A 97 -12.04 1.13 10.39
N ASN A 98 -11.82 2.15 11.22
CA ASN A 98 -12.91 2.88 11.87
C ASN A 98 -13.76 3.64 10.84
N GLU A 99 -13.13 4.30 9.87
CA GLU A 99 -13.83 4.98 8.77
C GLU A 99 -14.67 4.00 7.94
N ALA A 100 -14.13 2.83 7.63
CA ALA A 100 -14.84 1.76 6.95
C ALA A 100 -16.04 1.27 7.77
N CYS A 101 -15.88 1.06 9.09
CA CYS A 101 -16.99 0.68 9.96
C CYS A 101 -18.11 1.73 9.92
N ILE A 102 -17.78 3.02 10.00
CA ILE A 102 -18.77 4.12 9.95
C ILE A 102 -19.48 4.13 8.60
N ARG A 103 -18.72 4.04 7.48
CA ARG A 103 -19.26 3.95 6.12
C ARG A 103 -20.25 2.80 5.97
N LEU A 104 -19.93 1.64 6.53
CA LEU A 104 -20.73 0.42 6.46
C LEU A 104 -21.86 0.36 7.49
N GLY A 105 -22.08 1.43 8.27
CA GLY A 105 -23.07 1.47 9.34
C GLY A 105 -22.80 0.47 10.47
N LYS A 106 -21.55 0.03 10.63
CA LYS A 106 -21.09 -0.89 11.67
C LYS A 106 -20.63 -0.12 12.90
N ASN A 107 -20.60 -0.80 14.04
CA ASN A 107 -20.21 -0.24 15.33
C ASN A 107 -19.08 -1.06 15.98
N LYS A 108 -18.58 -0.60 17.12
CA LYS A 108 -17.52 -1.27 17.89
C LYS A 108 -17.85 -2.75 18.18
N SER A 109 -19.09 -3.05 18.58
CA SER A 109 -19.54 -4.42 18.87
C SER A 109 -19.47 -5.32 17.65
N TRP A 110 -19.84 -4.80 16.47
CA TRP A 110 -19.67 -5.53 15.21
C TRP A 110 -18.20 -5.81 14.93
N LEU A 111 -17.31 -4.82 15.11
CA LEU A 111 -15.88 -4.98 14.85
C LEU A 111 -15.22 -6.01 15.79
N ILE A 112 -15.62 -6.03 17.07
CA ILE A 112 -15.18 -7.06 18.04
C ILE A 112 -15.59 -8.45 17.56
N ASN A 113 -16.85 -8.63 17.16
CA ASN A 113 -17.33 -9.91 16.65
C ASN A 113 -16.61 -10.29 15.35
N PHE A 114 -16.40 -9.33 14.45
CA PHE A 114 -15.68 -9.53 13.21
C PHE A 114 -14.24 -10.00 13.46
N ASN A 115 -13.52 -9.39 14.42
CA ASN A 115 -12.16 -9.78 14.80
C ASN A 115 -12.12 -11.18 15.42
N ASN A 116 -13.06 -11.51 16.30
CA ASN A 116 -13.15 -12.85 16.90
C ASN A 116 -13.37 -13.96 15.86
N ASN A 117 -13.93 -13.63 14.69
CA ASN A 117 -14.20 -14.54 13.59
C ASN A 117 -13.36 -14.22 12.34
N ILE A 118 -12.21 -13.54 12.49
CA ILE A 118 -11.44 -13.02 11.36
C ILE A 118 -11.01 -14.12 10.38
N GLU A 119 -10.61 -15.29 10.86
CA GLU A 119 -10.22 -16.43 10.03
C GLU A 119 -11.39 -16.92 9.15
N GLU A 120 -12.57 -17.08 9.76
CA GLU A 120 -13.80 -17.46 9.08
C GLU A 120 -14.22 -16.38 8.07
N ASN A 121 -14.08 -15.10 8.42
CA ASN A 121 -14.38 -13.98 7.53
C ASN A 121 -13.45 -13.96 6.30
N ILE A 122 -12.16 -14.25 6.47
CA ILE A 122 -11.21 -14.36 5.35
C ILE A 122 -11.62 -15.52 4.43
N SER A 123 -11.86 -16.70 5.00
CA SER A 123 -12.23 -17.89 4.24
C SER A 123 -13.55 -17.70 3.48
N LYS A 124 -14.61 -17.24 4.15
CA LYS A 124 -15.95 -17.09 3.55
C LYS A 124 -16.03 -15.98 2.52
N ASN A 125 -15.42 -14.83 2.79
CA ASN A 125 -15.59 -13.65 1.94
C ASN A 125 -14.56 -13.56 0.81
N LEU A 126 -13.38 -14.20 0.97
CA LEU A 126 -12.29 -14.10 0.01
C LEU A 126 -11.81 -15.45 -0.54
N GLY A 127 -12.24 -16.58 0.03
CA GLY A 127 -11.84 -17.91 -0.44
C GLY A 127 -10.35 -18.22 -0.21
N LEU A 128 -9.75 -17.59 0.80
CA LEU A 128 -8.33 -17.74 1.13
C LEU A 128 -8.11 -18.89 2.11
N GLU A 129 -7.05 -19.66 1.91
CA GLU A 129 -6.65 -20.76 2.81
C GLU A 129 -5.51 -20.35 3.74
N LEU A 130 -5.63 -20.69 5.03
CA LEU A 130 -4.58 -20.46 6.02
C LEU A 130 -3.41 -21.43 5.82
N GLU A 131 -2.18 -20.89 5.79
CA GLU A 131 -0.96 -21.66 5.89
C GLU A 131 -0.11 -21.19 7.07
N THR A 132 0.38 -22.12 7.89
CA THR A 132 1.22 -21.79 9.05
C THR A 132 2.69 -22.03 8.72
N ILE A 133 3.56 -21.11 9.16
CA ILE A 133 5.01 -21.30 9.15
C ILE A 133 5.39 -22.09 10.40
N SER A 134 6.23 -23.11 10.25
CA SER A 134 6.70 -23.88 11.39
C SER A 134 7.48 -23.00 12.38
N LYS A 135 7.39 -23.30 13.68
CA LYS A 135 8.11 -22.55 14.72
C LYS A 135 9.63 -22.51 14.46
N LEU A 136 10.19 -23.62 14.01
CA LEU A 136 11.60 -23.72 13.63
C LEU A 136 11.97 -22.76 12.49
N ASN A 137 11.12 -22.65 11.47
CA ASN A 137 11.35 -21.72 10.36
C ASN A 137 11.19 -20.26 10.81
N ILE A 138 10.21 -19.95 11.65
CA ILE A 138 10.07 -18.61 12.25
C ILE A 138 11.34 -18.22 13.01
N GLU A 139 11.85 -19.10 13.88
CA GLU A 139 13.08 -18.86 14.64
C GLU A 139 14.32 -18.71 13.74
N LYS A 140 14.39 -19.47 12.65
CA LYS A 140 15.43 -19.33 11.62
C LYS A 140 15.34 -17.96 10.95
N TYR A 141 14.17 -17.57 10.47
CA TYR A 141 13.96 -16.32 9.72
C TYR A 141 14.15 -15.08 10.59
N LYS A 142 13.75 -15.14 11.87
CA LYS A 142 13.99 -14.07 12.86
C LYS A 142 15.47 -13.71 13.06
N LYS A 143 16.38 -14.62 12.71
CA LYS A 143 17.83 -14.39 12.77
C LYS A 143 18.38 -13.75 11.49
N SER A 144 17.57 -13.57 10.45
CA SER A 144 17.99 -12.95 9.20
C SER A 144 18.40 -11.49 9.41
N LYS A 145 19.51 -11.09 8.79
CA LYS A 145 19.96 -9.69 8.76
C LYS A 145 18.97 -8.80 8.00
N ASP A 146 18.20 -9.40 7.10
CA ASP A 146 17.20 -8.69 6.29
C ASP A 146 16.16 -7.97 7.16
N ILE A 147 15.82 -8.49 8.34
CA ILE A 147 14.91 -7.81 9.28
C ILE A 147 15.49 -6.47 9.70
N LYS A 148 16.74 -6.47 10.19
CA LYS A 148 17.42 -5.25 10.63
C LYS A 148 17.66 -4.28 9.48
N GLU A 149 17.97 -4.79 8.30
CA GLU A 149 18.20 -3.97 7.12
C GLU A 149 16.90 -3.34 6.60
N LEU A 150 15.79 -4.09 6.56
CA LEU A 150 14.49 -3.56 6.18
C LEU A 150 13.97 -2.57 7.25
N GLN A 151 14.19 -2.84 8.54
CA GLN A 151 13.96 -1.89 9.63
C GLN A 151 14.84 -0.62 9.49
N GLY A 152 16.08 -0.76 9.02
CA GLY A 152 16.92 0.39 8.68
C GLY A 152 16.35 1.26 7.56
N THR A 153 15.50 0.68 6.70
CA THR A 153 14.76 1.40 5.65
C THR A 153 13.36 1.83 6.07
N ARG A 154 12.85 1.40 7.24
CA ARG A 154 11.47 1.61 7.72
C ARG A 154 11.38 1.60 9.24
N LYS A 155 10.82 2.65 9.84
CA LYS A 155 10.79 2.72 11.31
C LYS A 155 9.68 1.90 12.00
N ASN A 156 8.61 1.46 11.33
CA ASN A 156 7.66 0.54 11.95
C ASN A 156 8.24 -0.89 11.95
N THR A 157 8.87 -1.26 13.08
CA THR A 157 9.69 -2.46 13.23
C THR A 157 8.88 -3.76 13.16
N ALA A 158 7.59 -3.71 13.51
CA ALA A 158 6.68 -4.85 13.51
C ALA A 158 6.37 -5.34 12.09
N ASN A 159 6.05 -4.43 11.16
CA ASN A 159 5.72 -4.77 9.78
C ASN A 159 6.94 -5.30 9.01
N ALA A 160 8.14 -4.85 9.36
CA ALA A 160 9.38 -5.33 8.73
C ALA A 160 9.67 -6.81 9.07
N GLU A 161 9.36 -7.23 10.30
CA GLU A 161 9.48 -8.65 10.67
C GLU A 161 8.47 -9.49 9.88
N HIS A 162 7.19 -9.11 9.86
CA HIS A 162 6.16 -9.79 9.07
C HIS A 162 6.58 -9.97 7.61
N ASP A 163 6.96 -8.87 6.95
CA ASP A 163 7.34 -8.85 5.53
C ASP A 163 8.50 -9.80 5.24
N VAL A 164 9.53 -9.81 6.11
CA VAL A 164 10.72 -10.66 5.93
C VAL A 164 10.40 -12.13 6.19
N LEU A 165 9.64 -12.44 7.23
CA LEU A 165 9.18 -13.81 7.49
C LEU A 165 8.38 -14.35 6.30
N ALA A 166 7.50 -13.53 5.73
CA ALA A 166 6.66 -13.91 4.59
C ALA A 166 7.51 -14.24 3.35
N TYR A 167 8.36 -13.33 2.88
CA TYR A 167 9.13 -13.61 1.65
C TYR A 167 10.20 -14.68 1.85
N LEU A 168 10.78 -14.83 3.06
CA LEU A 168 11.73 -15.92 3.34
C LEU A 168 11.06 -17.28 3.34
N HIS A 169 9.81 -17.37 3.83
CA HIS A 169 9.01 -18.58 3.69
C HIS A 169 8.80 -18.95 2.22
N ILE A 170 8.48 -17.98 1.36
CA ILE A 170 8.35 -18.20 -0.08
C ILE A 170 9.68 -18.65 -0.70
N ARG A 171 10.80 -18.01 -0.30
CA ARG A 171 12.14 -18.37 -0.76
C ARG A 171 12.47 -19.83 -0.43
N ASP A 172 12.21 -20.25 0.79
CA ASP A 172 12.42 -21.63 1.23
C ASP A 172 11.48 -22.60 0.48
N LYS A 173 10.21 -22.24 0.24
CA LYS A 173 9.28 -23.10 -0.55
C LYS A 173 9.71 -23.26 -2.01
N ARG A 174 10.39 -22.27 -2.58
CA ARG A 174 10.90 -22.35 -3.97
C ARG A 174 12.05 -23.33 -4.10
N ASP A 175 12.78 -23.63 -3.03
CA ASP A 175 13.92 -24.58 -2.92
C ASP A 175 15.10 -24.31 -3.88
N ASN A 176 14.96 -23.38 -4.83
CA ASN A 176 15.94 -23.04 -5.84
C ASN A 176 15.79 -21.58 -6.29
N LEU A 177 16.88 -21.02 -6.84
CA LEU A 177 16.86 -19.70 -7.46
C LEU A 177 16.10 -19.75 -8.79
N ILE A 178 14.97 -19.06 -8.85
CA ILE A 178 14.14 -18.98 -10.05
C ILE A 178 14.53 -17.75 -10.87
N ARG A 179 14.86 -17.92 -12.15
CA ARG A 179 15.27 -16.83 -13.06
C ARG A 179 14.20 -16.40 -14.06
N SER A 180 13.04 -17.06 -14.06
CA SER A 180 11.92 -16.73 -14.94
C SER A 180 10.61 -16.78 -14.15
N TYR A 181 9.78 -15.76 -14.34
CA TYR A 181 8.45 -15.66 -13.72
C TYR A 181 7.58 -16.88 -14.03
N GLN A 182 7.71 -17.48 -15.22
CA GLN A 182 6.90 -18.63 -15.65
C GLN A 182 7.21 -19.91 -14.85
N LYS A 183 8.38 -19.97 -14.20
CA LYS A 183 8.85 -21.12 -13.40
C LYS A 183 8.62 -20.95 -11.90
N ALA A 184 8.11 -19.81 -11.44
CA ALA A 184 7.86 -19.57 -10.03
C ALA A 184 6.45 -20.03 -9.64
N LYS A 185 6.37 -20.99 -8.71
CA LYS A 185 5.10 -21.53 -8.19
C LYS A 185 4.57 -20.79 -6.96
N TYR A 186 5.43 -20.14 -6.19
CA TYR A 186 5.06 -19.53 -4.91
C TYR A 186 5.36 -18.04 -4.95
N TRP A 187 4.40 -17.24 -4.50
CA TRP A 187 4.47 -15.77 -4.57
C TRP A 187 3.96 -15.14 -3.28
N PHE A 188 4.68 -14.16 -2.75
CA PHE A 188 4.13 -13.24 -1.76
C PHE A 188 3.57 -12.01 -2.48
N VAL A 189 2.26 -11.80 -2.41
CA VAL A 189 1.55 -10.73 -3.10
C VAL A 189 1.37 -9.56 -2.15
N SER A 190 2.11 -8.47 -2.37
CA SER A 190 2.09 -7.28 -1.52
C SER A 190 1.97 -6.02 -2.36
N ALA A 191 1.19 -5.04 -1.91
CA ALA A 191 1.10 -3.72 -2.53
C ALA A 191 2.32 -2.82 -2.18
N ASN A 192 3.26 -3.32 -1.36
CA ASN A 192 4.37 -2.54 -0.86
C ASN A 192 5.54 -2.50 -1.86
N LYS A 193 5.62 -1.43 -2.65
CA LYS A 193 6.69 -1.21 -3.64
C LYS A 193 8.08 -1.16 -3.02
N THR A 194 8.22 -0.57 -1.84
CA THR A 194 9.50 -0.55 -1.12
C THR A 194 9.93 -1.97 -0.75
N LEU A 195 8.99 -2.85 -0.39
CA LEU A 195 9.29 -4.24 -0.04
C LEU A 195 9.77 -5.00 -1.27
N TYR A 196 9.05 -4.83 -2.38
CA TYR A 196 9.41 -5.43 -3.65
C TYR A 196 10.84 -5.04 -4.09
N GLN A 197 11.17 -3.76 -4.06
CA GLN A 197 12.51 -3.27 -4.42
C GLN A 197 13.59 -3.77 -3.44
N PHE A 198 13.28 -3.79 -2.15
CA PHE A 198 14.18 -4.36 -1.15
C PHE A 198 14.44 -5.85 -1.43
N ASN A 199 13.41 -6.65 -1.67
CA ASN A 199 13.57 -8.08 -1.95
C ASN A 199 14.37 -8.33 -3.23
N ILE A 200 14.17 -7.55 -4.30
CA ILE A 200 15.02 -7.60 -5.50
C ILE A 200 16.48 -7.35 -5.14
N SER A 201 16.77 -6.33 -4.32
CA SER A 201 18.14 -6.01 -3.93
C SER A 201 18.84 -7.10 -3.12
N LYS A 202 18.09 -8.01 -2.50
CA LYS A 202 18.61 -9.18 -1.76
C LYS A 202 18.78 -10.41 -2.62
N ASN A 203 18.22 -10.42 -3.83
CA ASN A 203 18.33 -11.54 -4.74
C ASN A 203 19.55 -11.38 -5.66
N PRO A 204 20.23 -12.47 -6.05
CA PRO A 204 21.26 -12.42 -7.07
C PRO A 204 20.73 -11.83 -8.38
N ALA A 205 21.61 -11.21 -9.16
CA ALA A 205 21.23 -10.61 -10.43
C ALA A 205 20.51 -11.61 -11.36
N GLY A 206 19.36 -11.18 -11.90
CA GLY A 206 18.51 -11.98 -12.78
C GLY A 206 17.69 -13.08 -12.08
N VAL A 207 17.62 -13.09 -10.75
CA VAL A 207 16.70 -13.94 -9.98
C VAL A 207 15.38 -13.21 -9.78
N THR A 208 14.28 -13.91 -10.02
CA THR A 208 12.91 -13.44 -9.84
C THR A 208 12.59 -13.26 -8.37
N SER A 209 12.10 -12.08 -8.01
CA SER A 209 11.68 -11.73 -6.65
C SER A 209 10.66 -12.73 -6.07
N GLU A 210 10.71 -12.96 -4.76
CA GLU A 210 9.67 -13.69 -4.03
C GLU A 210 8.39 -12.87 -3.87
N VAL A 211 8.55 -11.55 -3.84
CA VAL A 211 7.47 -10.57 -3.72
C VAL A 211 6.99 -10.17 -5.12
N ILE A 212 5.68 -10.06 -5.30
CA ILE A 212 5.09 -9.56 -6.54
C ILE A 212 4.03 -8.51 -6.24
N LEU A 213 4.06 -7.41 -6.99
CA LEU A 213 3.06 -6.36 -6.89
C LEU A 213 1.76 -6.79 -7.59
N PRO A 214 0.57 -6.38 -7.11
CA PRO A 214 -0.73 -6.72 -7.72
C PRO A 214 -0.83 -6.47 -9.23
N ASP A 215 -0.35 -5.33 -9.74
CA ASP A 215 -0.36 -4.96 -11.15
C ASP A 215 0.59 -5.84 -11.98
N THR A 216 1.77 -6.15 -11.43
CA THR A 216 2.77 -7.05 -12.04
C THR A 216 2.25 -8.49 -12.06
N LEU A 217 1.60 -8.94 -10.98
CA LEU A 217 0.95 -10.24 -10.91
C LEU A 217 -0.18 -10.33 -11.93
N THR A 218 -1.02 -9.32 -12.03
CA THR A 218 -2.11 -9.28 -13.01
C THR A 218 -1.58 -9.38 -14.43
N SER A 219 -0.45 -8.71 -14.71
CA SER A 219 0.28 -8.82 -15.98
C SER A 219 0.83 -10.22 -16.24
N LEU A 220 1.34 -10.90 -15.20
CA LEU A 220 1.81 -12.28 -15.31
C LEU A 220 0.66 -13.27 -15.54
N LEU A 221 -0.45 -13.08 -14.83
CA LEU A 221 -1.68 -13.85 -14.99
C LEU A 221 -2.30 -13.65 -16.38
N TRP A 222 -2.15 -12.47 -16.97
CA TRP A 222 -2.51 -12.23 -18.37
C TRP A 222 -1.76 -13.15 -19.33
N LEU A 223 -0.43 -13.24 -19.19
CA LEU A 223 0.39 -14.10 -20.04
C LEU A 223 0.06 -15.58 -19.91
N LYS A 224 -0.37 -16.01 -18.71
CA LYS A 224 -0.85 -17.36 -18.45
C LYS A 224 -2.26 -17.60 -19.00
N GLY A 225 -3.07 -16.55 -19.09
CA GLY A 225 -4.51 -16.61 -19.29
C GLY A 225 -4.97 -16.90 -20.72
N ASN A 226 -6.21 -17.38 -20.81
CA ASN A 226 -6.94 -17.52 -22.06
C ASN A 226 -7.34 -16.13 -22.59
N ARG A 227 -7.28 -15.91 -23.91
CA ARG A 227 -7.61 -14.65 -24.61
C ARG A 227 -9.00 -14.07 -24.24
N THR A 228 -9.88 -14.90 -23.68
CA THR A 228 -11.22 -14.52 -23.21
C THR A 228 -11.21 -13.59 -22.00
N LEU A 229 -10.12 -13.53 -21.22
CA LEU A 229 -10.01 -12.69 -20.01
C LEU A 229 -9.27 -11.37 -20.24
N ASP A 230 -8.82 -11.09 -21.47
CA ASP A 230 -7.98 -9.93 -21.82
C ASP A 230 -8.54 -8.60 -21.31
N LYS A 231 -9.85 -8.35 -21.44
CA LYS A 231 -10.47 -7.10 -20.99
C LYS A 231 -10.45 -6.98 -19.47
N THR A 232 -10.85 -8.04 -18.78
CA THR A 232 -10.89 -8.11 -17.32
C THR A 232 -9.50 -7.89 -16.72
N ILE A 233 -8.50 -8.58 -17.27
CA ILE A 233 -7.14 -8.53 -16.76
C ILE A 233 -6.51 -7.14 -16.99
N LYS A 234 -6.76 -6.51 -18.16
CA LYS A 234 -6.32 -5.13 -18.42
C LYS A 234 -6.93 -4.13 -17.45
N LYS A 235 -8.24 -4.25 -17.19
CA LYS A 235 -8.96 -3.39 -16.24
C LYS A 235 -8.39 -3.53 -14.83
N ILE A 236 -8.24 -4.76 -14.33
CA ILE A 236 -7.70 -5.03 -12.99
C ILE A 236 -6.29 -4.47 -12.86
N GLY A 237 -5.42 -4.77 -13.82
CA GLY A 237 -4.01 -4.36 -13.76
C GLY A 237 -3.84 -2.85 -13.77
N LEU A 238 -4.59 -2.15 -14.63
CA LEU A 238 -4.62 -0.68 -14.63
C LEU A 238 -5.19 -0.12 -13.32
N THR A 239 -6.23 -0.74 -12.78
CA THR A 239 -6.85 -0.29 -11.53
C THR A 239 -5.88 -0.45 -10.35
N GLU A 240 -5.17 -1.56 -10.24
CA GLU A 240 -4.15 -1.76 -9.21
C GLU A 240 -2.98 -0.78 -9.35
N LEU A 241 -2.53 -0.48 -10.57
CA LEU A 241 -1.50 0.53 -10.81
C LEU A 241 -1.95 1.93 -10.36
N MET A 242 -3.20 2.30 -10.67
CA MET A 242 -3.78 3.57 -10.21
C MET A 242 -3.89 3.61 -8.68
N LEU A 243 -4.35 2.53 -8.05
CA LEU A 243 -4.46 2.45 -6.60
C LEU A 243 -3.11 2.59 -5.90
N GLN A 244 -2.07 1.91 -6.38
CA GLN A 244 -0.72 2.08 -5.85
C GLN A 244 -0.26 3.54 -5.96
N THR A 245 -0.55 4.20 -7.09
CA THR A 245 -0.22 5.61 -7.29
C THR A 245 -0.99 6.50 -6.32
N PHE A 246 -2.28 6.23 -6.10
CA PHE A 246 -3.08 6.97 -5.13
C PHE A 246 -2.60 6.78 -3.69
N HIS A 247 -2.18 5.58 -3.29
CA HIS A 247 -1.63 5.35 -1.95
C HIS A 247 -0.27 6.03 -1.73
N GLU A 248 0.51 6.27 -2.79
CA GLU A 248 1.76 7.06 -2.69
C GLU A 248 1.49 8.58 -2.57
N GLU A 249 0.35 9.05 -3.10
CA GLU A 249 0.00 10.47 -3.20
C GLU A 249 -1.00 10.94 -2.12
N ILE A 250 -1.95 10.11 -1.71
CA ILE A 250 -3.03 10.45 -0.79
C ILE A 250 -2.75 9.84 0.59
N ALA A 251 -2.61 10.69 1.60
CA ALA A 251 -2.33 10.23 2.96
C ALA A 251 -3.51 9.47 3.57
N SER A 252 -3.21 8.36 4.24
CA SER A 252 -4.22 7.62 5.00
C SER A 252 -4.59 8.36 6.30
N LYS A 253 -5.70 7.94 6.91
CA LYS A 253 -6.16 8.50 8.18
C LYS A 253 -5.12 8.33 9.29
N GLU A 254 -4.50 7.16 9.38
CA GLU A 254 -3.43 6.86 10.33
C GLU A 254 -2.25 7.79 10.11
N LEU A 255 -1.79 7.97 8.88
CA LEU A 255 -0.66 8.85 8.58
C LEU A 255 -0.93 10.32 8.97
N ILE A 256 -2.15 10.78 8.77
CA ILE A 256 -2.57 12.14 9.19
C ILE A 256 -2.57 12.24 10.72
N ASN A 257 -3.05 11.21 11.42
CA ASN A 257 -3.06 11.20 12.89
C ASN A 257 -1.64 11.10 13.47
N ASP A 258 -0.77 10.28 12.88
CA ASP A 258 0.64 10.20 13.26
C ASP A 258 1.34 11.55 13.05
N PHE A 259 1.03 12.23 11.93
CA PHE A 259 1.53 13.57 11.69
C PHE A 259 1.03 14.57 12.73
N HIS A 260 -0.26 14.56 13.06
CA HIS A 260 -0.81 15.41 14.11
C HIS A 260 -0.10 15.16 15.44
N ALA A 261 0.00 13.90 15.88
CA ALA A 261 0.66 13.52 17.12
C ALA A 261 2.13 14.00 17.15
N ALA A 262 2.88 13.74 16.07
CA ALA A 262 4.27 14.16 15.95
C ALA A 262 4.44 15.68 16.08
N VAL A 263 3.57 16.48 15.45
CA VAL A 263 3.60 17.94 15.56
C VAL A 263 3.25 18.37 16.99
N SER A 264 2.16 17.85 17.56
CA SER A 264 1.69 18.26 18.88
C SER A 264 2.68 17.93 20.01
N GLU A 265 3.42 16.83 19.88
CA GLU A 265 4.34 16.38 20.94
C GLU A 265 5.74 16.98 20.82
N LYS A 266 6.16 17.38 19.61
CA LYS A 266 7.58 17.64 19.30
C LYS A 266 7.84 19.03 18.73
N THR A 267 6.81 19.84 18.57
CA THR A 267 6.95 21.23 18.11
C THR A 267 6.18 22.17 19.03
N SER A 268 6.61 23.43 19.05
CA SER A 268 5.93 24.50 19.78
C SER A 268 5.46 25.54 18.77
N ILE A 269 4.32 25.28 18.14
CA ILE A 269 3.71 26.18 17.17
C ILE A 269 2.33 26.62 17.65
N GLU A 270 1.93 27.85 17.34
CA GLU A 270 0.61 28.38 17.70
C GLU A 270 -0.48 27.84 16.77
N ASP A 271 -1.74 27.88 17.20
CA ASP A 271 -2.90 27.35 16.45
C ASP A 271 -2.98 27.91 15.02
N GLY A 272 -2.75 29.22 14.84
CA GLY A 272 -2.74 29.86 13.52
C GLY A 272 -1.56 29.40 12.64
N GLU A 273 -0.44 28.97 13.22
CA GLU A 273 0.65 28.36 12.47
C GLU A 273 0.33 26.91 12.09
N TYR A 274 -0.36 26.19 12.96
CA TYR A 274 -0.83 24.83 12.71
C TYR A 274 -1.83 24.77 11.56
N GLU A 275 -2.77 25.73 11.46
CA GLU A 275 -3.67 25.83 10.30
C GLU A 275 -2.92 26.04 8.98
N VAL A 276 -1.87 26.87 9.00
CA VAL A 276 -1.01 27.08 7.82
C VAL A 276 -0.26 25.80 7.47
N LEU A 277 0.25 25.08 8.48
CA LEU A 277 0.92 23.81 8.30
C LEU A 277 -0.03 22.78 7.66
N LEU A 278 -1.25 22.62 8.19
CA LEU A 278 -2.26 21.71 7.63
C LEU A 278 -2.59 22.04 6.18
N SER A 279 -2.73 23.34 5.87
CA SER A 279 -2.92 23.80 4.49
C SER A 279 -1.77 23.42 3.57
N SER A 280 -0.53 23.44 4.06
CA SER A 280 0.63 22.99 3.28
C SER A 280 0.62 21.47 3.10
N ILE A 281 0.33 20.73 4.17
CA ILE A 281 0.29 19.27 4.19
C ILE A 281 -0.78 18.72 3.25
N ALA A 282 -1.93 19.39 3.13
CA ALA A 282 -2.97 19.05 2.15
C ALA A 282 -2.49 19.09 0.68
N HIS A 283 -1.36 19.75 0.40
CA HIS A 283 -0.73 19.80 -0.92
C HIS A 283 0.51 18.89 -1.05
N GLN A 284 0.79 18.06 -0.05
CA GLN A 284 1.91 17.14 -0.07
C GLN A 284 1.46 15.71 -0.33
N SER A 285 2.31 14.95 -1.02
CA SER A 285 2.07 13.52 -1.21
C SER A 285 2.19 12.77 0.12
N ALA A 286 1.45 11.66 0.26
CA ALA A 286 1.54 10.76 1.40
C ALA A 286 3.00 10.41 1.74
N LYS A 287 3.79 10.09 0.71
CA LYS A 287 5.22 9.77 0.85
C LYS A 287 6.05 10.90 1.45
N ARG A 288 5.71 12.17 1.18
CA ARG A 288 6.40 13.33 1.78
C ARG A 288 6.01 13.51 3.24
N ILE A 289 4.72 13.36 3.55
CA ILE A 289 4.20 13.44 4.92
C ILE A 289 4.83 12.34 5.76
N GLN A 290 4.85 11.11 5.26
CA GLN A 290 5.48 9.96 5.92
C GLN A 290 6.96 10.23 6.25
N LYS A 291 7.75 10.74 5.29
CA LYS A 291 9.15 11.12 5.55
C LYS A 291 9.30 12.19 6.63
N LEU A 292 8.35 13.11 6.71
CA LEU A 292 8.36 14.17 7.72
C LEU A 292 8.03 13.60 9.10
N VAL A 293 7.03 12.72 9.21
CA VAL A 293 6.71 11.99 10.44
C VAL A 293 7.89 11.13 10.89
N GLU A 294 8.53 10.40 9.97
CA GLU A 294 9.72 9.60 10.24
C GLU A 294 10.87 10.44 10.78
N LEU A 295 11.08 11.65 10.24
CA LEU A 295 12.11 12.57 10.73
C LEU A 295 11.86 12.97 12.19
N SER A 296 10.60 13.16 12.59
CA SER A 296 10.22 13.51 13.97
C SER A 296 10.68 12.48 15.01
N GLU A 297 10.85 11.23 14.59
CA GLU A 297 11.23 10.13 15.45
C GLU A 297 12.75 9.97 15.55
N VAL A 298 13.51 10.46 14.56
CA VAL A 298 14.96 10.30 14.48
C VAL A 298 15.69 11.55 14.95
N ASP A 299 15.20 12.72 14.54
CA ASP A 299 15.86 14.00 14.76
C ASP A 299 14.80 15.08 15.01
N LYS A 300 14.49 15.29 16.30
CA LYS A 300 13.44 16.20 16.74
C LYS A 300 13.71 17.65 16.36
N GLU A 301 14.97 18.09 16.47
CA GLU A 301 15.37 19.46 16.15
C GLU A 301 15.19 19.73 14.65
N ARG A 302 15.69 18.81 13.81
CA ARG A 302 15.56 18.93 12.36
C ARG A 302 14.12 18.80 11.88
N PHE A 303 13.30 17.99 12.56
CA PHE A 303 11.86 17.93 12.32
C PHE A 303 11.20 19.28 12.61
N ASN A 304 11.47 19.88 13.79
CA ASN A 304 10.92 21.17 14.17
C ASN A 304 11.35 22.27 13.19
N GLU A 305 12.63 22.30 12.80
CA GLU A 305 13.13 23.21 11.76
C GLU A 305 12.35 23.02 10.45
N LYS A 306 12.10 21.77 10.05
CA LYS A 306 11.39 21.47 8.80
C LYS A 306 9.93 21.90 8.84
N VAL A 307 9.27 21.78 9.99
CA VAL A 307 7.90 22.26 10.22
C VAL A 307 7.84 23.77 10.04
N HIS A 308 8.72 24.53 10.71
CA HIS A 308 8.76 26.00 10.56
C HIS A 308 9.12 26.44 9.13
N GLN A 309 10.07 25.75 8.47
CA GLN A 309 10.37 25.99 7.05
C GLN A 309 9.14 25.77 6.15
N THR A 310 8.33 24.76 6.45
CA THR A 310 7.12 24.44 5.68
C THR A 310 6.06 25.53 5.85
N ILE A 311 5.85 25.99 7.09
CA ILE A 311 4.95 27.10 7.41
C ILE A 311 5.39 28.38 6.69
N ALA A 312 6.68 28.73 6.77
CA ALA A 312 7.21 29.94 6.12
C ALA A 312 7.01 29.92 4.60
N LYS A 313 7.29 28.76 3.96
CA LYS A 313 7.07 28.58 2.51
C LYS A 313 5.60 28.71 2.13
N GLU A 314 4.70 28.15 2.94
CA GLU A 314 3.27 28.22 2.67
C GLU A 314 2.71 29.63 2.83
N ARG A 315 3.18 30.40 3.83
CA ARG A 315 2.85 31.82 3.97
C ARG A 315 3.26 32.62 2.73
N GLU A 316 4.48 32.40 2.24
CA GLU A 316 4.97 33.05 1.01
C GLU A 316 4.16 32.64 -0.23
N ARG A 317 3.78 31.36 -0.35
CA ARG A 317 2.91 30.89 -1.44
C ARG A 317 1.55 31.59 -1.43
N LYS A 318 0.87 31.62 -0.29
CA LYS A 318 -0.44 32.29 -0.13
C LYS A 318 -0.36 33.79 -0.42
N LYS A 319 0.73 34.45 0.00
CA LYS A 319 0.98 35.87 -0.30
C LYS A 319 1.11 36.11 -1.81
N LYS A 320 1.88 35.28 -2.52
CA LYS A 320 2.04 35.37 -3.98
C LYS A 320 0.73 35.14 -4.73
N GLU A 321 -0.05 34.14 -4.32
CA GLU A 321 -1.37 33.87 -4.90
C GLU A 321 -2.36 35.01 -4.69
N GLY A 322 -2.35 35.63 -3.50
CA GLY A 322 -3.15 36.82 -3.22
C GLY A 322 -2.78 38.00 -4.12
N GLN A 323 -1.48 38.25 -4.32
CA GLN A 323 -0.99 39.30 -5.22
C GLN A 323 -1.39 39.06 -6.68
N GLN A 324 -1.28 37.82 -7.17
CA GLN A 324 -1.71 37.46 -8.52
C GLN A 324 -3.21 37.64 -8.70
N LYS A 325 -4.03 37.16 -7.76
CA LYS A 325 -5.49 37.36 -7.82
C LYS A 325 -5.86 38.83 -7.84
N GLN A 326 -5.20 39.67 -7.05
CA GLN A 326 -5.45 41.10 -7.03
C GLN A 326 -5.04 41.78 -8.34
N ALA A 327 -3.91 41.39 -8.94
CA ALA A 327 -3.50 41.88 -10.25
C ALA A 327 -4.54 41.54 -11.33
N THR A 328 -5.00 40.29 -11.38
CA THR A 328 -6.04 39.85 -12.32
C THR A 328 -7.37 40.59 -12.13
N ILE A 329 -7.79 40.85 -10.88
CA ILE A 329 -8.99 41.64 -10.59
C ILE A 329 -8.84 43.08 -11.09
N ASN A 330 -7.65 43.68 -10.92
CA ASN A 330 -7.38 45.04 -11.37
C ASN A 330 -7.36 45.14 -12.89
N ASP A 331 -6.80 44.14 -13.59
CA ASP A 331 -6.78 44.08 -15.05
C ASP A 331 -8.20 43.91 -15.62
N LEU A 332 -9.02 43.04 -15.02
CA LEU A 332 -10.43 42.87 -15.40
C LEU A 332 -11.29 44.12 -15.16
N LYS A 333 -10.93 44.94 -14.16
CA LYS A 333 -11.60 46.23 -13.93
C LYS A 333 -11.23 47.26 -15.00
N LYS A 334 -9.94 47.35 -15.37
CA LYS A 334 -9.48 48.21 -16.46
C LYS A 334 -10.11 47.84 -17.81
N GLU A 335 -10.17 46.55 -18.14
CA GLU A 335 -10.81 46.09 -19.38
C GLU A 335 -12.32 46.39 -19.44
N LYS A 336 -12.98 46.51 -18.28
CA LYS A 336 -14.39 46.93 -18.20
C LYS A 336 -14.55 48.45 -18.35
N GLU A 337 -13.61 49.23 -17.84
CA GLU A 337 -13.60 50.69 -17.96
C GLU A 337 -13.23 51.14 -19.38
N GLU A 338 -12.42 50.38 -20.12
CA GLU A 338 -12.06 50.66 -21.52
C GLU A 338 -13.15 50.25 -22.54
N LYS A 339 -14.21 49.56 -22.10
CA LYS A 339 -15.34 49.11 -22.94
C LYS A 339 -16.63 49.94 -22.74
N ILE A 340 -16.57 50.99 -21.93
CA ILE A 340 -17.60 52.02 -21.75
C ILE A 340 -17.11 53.28 -22.44
#